data_AF-A0A937XW56-F1
#
_entry.id   AF-A0A937XW56-F1
#
_cell.length_a   1.000
_cell.length_b   1.000
_cell.length_c   1.000
_cell.angle_alpha   90.00
_cell.angle_beta   90.00
_cell.angle_gamma   90.00
#
_symmetry.space_group_name_H-M   'P 1'
#
loop_
_entity.id
_entity.type
_entity.pdbx_description
1 polymer ?
#
loop_
_entity_poly.entity_id
_entity_poly.type
_entity_poly.pdbx_seq_one_letter_code
_entity_poly.pdbx_strand_id
1 'polypeptide(L)'
;MHDAAIPAATTTILSAGVASTGDWIAPAVVSDHVRRAIDAMQSGGIVIVPNDMGYGFCALRPDAMQRAFLAKKRSFDKPCGLWGSWEVSRELHILPDEKREMIRAIDVE
;
A
#
# COMPACT_ATOMS: atom_id res chain seq x y z
N MET A 1 -5.26 16.76 26.65
CA MET A 1 -6.59 16.14 26.59
C MET A 1 -6.98 15.96 25.13
N HIS A 2 -6.57 14.86 24.52
CA HIS A 2 -7.10 14.31 23.26
C HIS A 2 -6.70 12.83 23.25
N ASP A 3 -7.43 12.07 24.06
CA ASP A 3 -7.34 10.61 24.11
C ASP A 3 -8.43 10.08 23.16
N ALA A 4 -8.18 10.21 21.87
CA ALA A 4 -9.05 9.66 20.84
C ALA A 4 -8.64 8.21 20.63
N ALA A 5 -9.31 7.30 21.33
CA ALA A 5 -9.18 5.87 21.14
C ALA A 5 -9.33 5.52 19.65
N ILE A 6 -8.29 4.91 19.07
CA ILE A 6 -8.35 4.35 17.72
C ILE A 6 -9.38 3.21 17.78
N PRO A 7 -10.49 3.26 17.02
CA PRO A 7 -11.49 2.20 17.05
C PRO A 7 -10.85 0.87 16.64
N ALA A 8 -11.15 -0.20 17.39
CA ALA A 8 -10.63 -1.53 17.14
C ALA A 8 -11.00 -1.98 15.72
N ALA A 9 -10.00 -2.00 14.82
CA ALA A 9 -10.19 -2.51 13.48
C ALA A 9 -10.52 -4.01 13.58
N THR A 10 -11.64 -4.40 12.98
CA THR A 10 -12.02 -5.81 12.87
C THR A 10 -11.05 -6.49 11.91
N THR A 11 -10.05 -7.18 12.45
CA THR A 11 -9.11 -7.98 11.65
C THR A 11 -9.74 -9.35 11.42
N THR A 12 -10.27 -9.57 10.22
CA THR A 12 -10.68 -10.91 9.78
C THR A 12 -9.46 -11.67 9.27
N ILE A 13 -9.03 -12.71 10.00
CA ILE A 13 -7.97 -13.64 9.55
C ILE A 13 -8.65 -14.81 8.85
N LEU A 14 -8.30 -15.06 7.57
CA LEU A 14 -9.08 -15.89 6.66
C LEU A 14 -8.65 -17.37 6.53
N SER A 15 -7.59 -17.88 7.19
CA SER A 15 -7.29 -19.32 7.16
C SER A 15 -6.35 -19.84 8.27
N ALA A 16 -6.41 -21.15 8.54
CA ALA A 16 -5.75 -21.86 9.65
C ALA A 16 -4.40 -22.54 9.29
N GLY A 17 -3.82 -22.22 8.13
CA GLY A 17 -2.40 -22.42 7.85
C GLY A 17 -1.73 -21.04 7.74
N VAL A 18 -0.44 -20.91 8.03
CA VAL A 18 0.25 -19.63 7.80
C VAL A 18 0.49 -19.51 6.30
N ALA A 19 -0.52 -19.03 5.58
CA ALA A 19 -0.40 -18.68 4.17
C ALA A 19 0.84 -17.78 3.99
N SER A 20 1.73 -18.17 3.09
CA SER A 20 2.92 -17.43 2.72
C SER A 20 2.62 -16.50 1.57
N THR A 21 3.36 -15.40 1.45
CA THR A 21 3.28 -14.49 0.30
C THR A 21 3.74 -15.16 -1.01
N GLY A 22 4.46 -16.29 -0.91
CA GLY A 22 4.86 -17.13 -2.05
C GLY A 22 3.83 -18.19 -2.44
N ASP A 23 2.74 -18.36 -1.70
CA ASP A 23 1.72 -19.34 -2.03
C ASP A 23 0.94 -18.89 -3.27
N TRP A 24 0.74 -19.80 -4.23
CA TRP A 24 -0.02 -19.49 -5.42
C TRP A 24 -1.50 -19.26 -5.08
N ILE A 25 -2.07 -18.20 -5.66
CA ILE A 25 -3.48 -17.83 -5.51
C ILE A 25 -4.07 -17.67 -6.91
N ALA A 26 -5.27 -18.19 -7.12
CA ALA A 26 -5.97 -18.08 -8.40
C ALA A 26 -6.17 -16.60 -8.80
N PRO A 27 -5.96 -16.22 -10.08
CA PRO A 27 -6.09 -14.83 -10.52
C PRO A 27 -7.43 -14.17 -10.15
N ALA A 28 -8.54 -14.90 -10.25
CA ALA A 28 -9.86 -14.38 -9.88
C ALA A 28 -9.96 -14.01 -8.38
N VAL A 29 -9.29 -14.76 -7.51
CA VAL A 29 -9.23 -14.46 -6.07
C VAL A 29 -8.37 -13.22 -5.81
N VAL A 30 -7.24 -13.09 -6.51
CA VAL A 30 -6.41 -11.88 -6.45
C VAL A 30 -7.20 -10.66 -6.89
N SER A 31 -7.94 -10.75 -8.01
CA SER A 31 -8.79 -9.65 -8.50
C SER A 31 -9.88 -9.25 -7.50
N ASP A 32 -10.56 -10.21 -6.85
CA ASP A 32 -11.54 -9.87 -5.80
C ASP A 32 -10.89 -9.20 -4.59
N HIS A 33 -9.73 -9.70 -4.13
CA HIS A 33 -8.99 -9.09 -3.03
C HIS A 33 -8.55 -7.66 -3.36
N VAL A 34 -8.06 -7.41 -4.57
CA VAL A 34 -7.69 -6.07 -5.05
C VAL A 34 -8.91 -5.15 -5.05
N ARG A 35 -10.04 -5.60 -5.59
CA ARG A 35 -11.29 -4.81 -5.57
C ARG A 35 -11.69 -4.44 -4.15
N ARG A 36 -11.72 -5.40 -3.22
CA ARG A 36 -12.05 -5.15 -1.81
C ARG A 36 -11.08 -4.21 -1.12
N ALA A 37 -9.79 -4.31 -1.45
CA ALA A 37 -8.77 -3.41 -0.91
C ALA A 37 -8.98 -1.97 -1.40
N ILE A 38 -9.29 -1.79 -2.68
CA ILE A 38 -9.63 -0.48 -3.26
C ILE A 38 -10.87 0.09 -2.57
N ASP A 39 -11.96 -0.68 -2.46
CA ASP A 39 -13.21 -0.25 -1.82
C ASP A 39 -12.97 0.20 -0.36
N ALA A 40 -12.15 -0.57 0.38
CA ALA A 40 -11.76 -0.24 1.74
C ALA A 40 -10.98 1.08 1.81
N MET A 41 -9.98 1.28 0.94
CA MET A 41 -9.20 2.52 0.92
C MET A 41 -10.02 3.73 0.50
N GLN A 42 -10.91 3.59 -0.49
CA GLN A 42 -11.83 4.65 -0.92
C GLN A 42 -12.76 5.08 0.21
N SER A 43 -13.21 4.12 1.04
CA SER A 43 -13.99 4.38 2.25
C SER A 43 -13.18 5.01 3.40
N GLY A 44 -11.89 5.28 3.17
CA GLY A 44 -10.97 5.84 4.17
C GLY A 44 -10.29 4.80 5.05
N GLY A 45 -10.34 3.52 4.69
CA GLY A 45 -9.59 2.45 5.35
C GLY A 45 -8.09 2.46 5.02
N ILE A 46 -7.36 1.60 5.72
CA ILE A 46 -5.95 1.29 5.48
C ILE A 46 -5.87 -0.21 5.20
N VAL A 47 -5.16 -0.60 4.16
CA VAL A 47 -4.96 -2.02 3.81
C VAL A 47 -3.50 -2.40 3.99
N ILE A 48 -3.25 -3.65 4.36
CA ILE A 48 -1.90 -4.23 4.44
C ILE A 48 -1.78 -5.19 3.26
N VAL A 49 -0.75 -5.00 2.45
CA VAL A 49 -0.52 -5.78 1.22
C VAL A 49 0.83 -6.52 1.33
N PRO A 50 0.88 -7.78 0.89
CA PRO A 50 2.13 -8.51 0.77
C PRO A 50 2.95 -7.96 -0.40
N ASN A 51 4.29 -8.01 -0.26
CA ASN A 51 5.25 -7.83 -1.33
C ASN A 51 6.35 -8.90 -1.22
N ASP A 52 7.24 -8.91 -2.21
CA ASP A 52 8.42 -9.78 -2.28
C ASP A 52 9.40 -9.62 -1.11
N MET A 53 9.46 -8.43 -0.52
CA MET A 53 10.34 -8.07 0.59
C MET A 53 9.67 -8.11 1.98
N GLY A 54 8.38 -8.49 2.08
CA GLY A 54 7.59 -8.41 3.30
C GLY A 54 6.18 -7.81 3.12
N TYR A 55 5.81 -6.86 3.98
CA TYR A 55 4.47 -6.27 3.98
C TYR A 55 4.53 -4.74 4.00
N GLY A 56 3.67 -4.12 3.20
CA GLY A 56 3.45 -2.68 3.18
C GLY A 56 2.01 -2.33 3.47
N PHE A 57 1.72 -1.03 3.66
CA PHE A 57 0.36 -0.54 3.82
C PHE A 57 0.02 0.46 2.71
N CYS A 58 -1.24 0.51 2.33
CA CYS A 58 -1.77 1.49 1.38
C CYS A 58 -2.94 2.25 2.00
N ALA A 59 -3.04 3.52 1.68
CA ALA A 59 -4.20 4.36 1.98
C ALA A 59 -4.35 5.45 0.91
N LEU A 60 -5.58 5.87 0.64
CA LEU A 60 -5.90 6.87 -0.40
C LEU A 60 -6.30 8.25 0.16
N ARG A 61 -6.38 8.40 1.48
CA ARG A 61 -6.83 9.64 2.13
C ARG A 61 -5.82 10.15 3.16
N PRO A 62 -5.65 11.48 3.31
CA PRO A 62 -4.69 12.05 4.26
C PRO A 62 -4.92 11.63 5.72
N ASP A 63 -6.17 11.52 6.16
CA ASP A 63 -6.52 11.09 7.52
C ASP A 63 -6.12 9.62 7.77
N ALA A 64 -6.31 8.76 6.77
CA ALA A 64 -5.89 7.36 6.82
C ALA A 64 -4.36 7.22 6.86
N MET A 65 -3.65 8.03 6.05
CA MET A 65 -2.19 8.10 6.11
C MET A 65 -1.70 8.55 7.48
N GLN A 66 -2.35 9.55 8.09
CA GLN A 66 -1.99 10.02 9.44
C GLN A 66 -2.16 8.91 10.48
N ARG A 67 -3.27 8.19 10.46
CA ARG A 67 -3.50 7.04 11.34
C ARG A 67 -2.44 5.95 11.16
N ALA A 68 -2.03 5.66 9.92
CA ALA A 68 -0.99 4.67 9.65
C ALA A 68 0.37 5.10 10.23
N PHE A 69 0.75 6.37 10.09
CA PHE A 69 2.00 6.89 10.65
C PHE A 69 2.02 6.85 12.18
N LEU A 70 0.90 7.24 12.81
CA LEU A 70 0.74 7.17 14.27
C LEU A 70 0.84 5.72 14.77
N ALA A 71 0.15 4.78 14.12
CA ALA A 71 0.20 3.36 14.48
C ALA A 71 1.62 2.77 14.36
N LYS A 72 2.39 3.19 13.35
CA LYS A 72 3.78 2.77 13.15
C LYS A 72 4.79 3.52 14.02
N LYS A 73 4.35 4.51 14.82
CA LYS A 73 5.21 5.43 15.56
C LYS A 73 6.29 6.06 14.65
N ARG A 74 5.90 6.42 13.43
CA ARG A 74 6.78 6.98 12.39
C ARG A 74 6.68 8.50 12.39
N SER A 75 7.82 9.19 12.20
CA SER A 75 7.82 10.64 11.95
C SER A 75 7.14 10.97 10.62
N PHE A 76 6.40 12.09 10.61
CA PHE A 76 5.75 12.63 9.42
C PHE A 76 6.74 13.27 8.43
N ASP A 77 7.95 13.60 8.87
CA ASP A 77 9.00 14.18 8.02
C ASP A 77 9.63 13.14 7.09
N LYS A 78 9.43 11.84 7.38
CA LYS A 78 9.90 10.76 6.53
C LYS A 78 8.83 10.44 5.47
N PRO A 79 9.07 10.75 4.19
CA PRO A 79 8.08 10.50 3.15
C PRO A 79 7.69 9.03 3.08
N CYS A 80 6.45 8.79 2.64
CA CYS A 80 5.97 7.46 2.29
C CYS A 80 6.24 7.20 0.81
N GLY A 81 6.54 5.95 0.47
CA GLY A 81 6.59 5.53 -0.93
C GLY A 81 5.18 5.50 -1.53
N LEU A 82 5.10 5.65 -2.85
CA LEU A 82 3.88 5.53 -3.63
C LEU A 82 4.01 4.33 -4.55
N TRP A 83 3.00 3.45 -4.59
CA TRP A 83 2.84 2.53 -5.71
C TRP A 83 2.20 3.26 -6.88
N GLY A 84 2.82 3.14 -8.04
CA GLY A 84 2.34 3.74 -9.27
C GLY A 84 2.87 2.98 -10.46
N SER A 85 2.36 3.32 -11.64
CA SER A 85 2.88 2.85 -12.91
C SER A 85 3.89 3.84 -13.48
N TRP A 86 4.51 3.44 -14.59
CA TRP A 86 5.35 4.33 -15.38
C TRP A 86 4.64 5.63 -15.78
N GLU A 87 3.35 5.55 -16.14
CA GLU A 87 2.51 6.70 -16.48
C GLU A 87 2.38 7.66 -15.29
N VAL A 88 2.07 7.14 -14.11
CA VAL A 88 1.96 7.93 -12.88
C VAL A 88 3.30 8.62 -12.56
N SER A 89 4.40 7.90 -12.70
CA SER A 89 5.75 8.48 -12.51
C SER A 89 6.05 9.60 -13.51
N ARG A 90 5.65 9.43 -14.78
CA ARG A 90 5.81 10.45 -15.83
C ARG A 90 5.01 11.71 -15.53
N GLU A 91 3.80 11.57 -15.02
CA GLU A 91 2.89 12.68 -14.74
C GLU A 91 3.23 13.43 -13.45
N LEU A 92 3.66 12.73 -12.40
CA LEU A 92 3.84 13.33 -11.08
C LEU A 92 5.28 13.76 -10.79
N HIS A 93 6.28 13.03 -11.28
CA HIS A 93 7.67 13.32 -10.92
C HIS A 93 8.32 14.36 -11.82
N ILE A 94 8.95 15.35 -11.20
CA ILE A 94 9.88 16.27 -11.85
C ILE A 94 11.26 15.61 -11.87
N LEU A 95 11.57 14.92 -12.96
CA LEU A 95 12.83 14.19 -13.15
C LEU A 95 13.47 14.55 -14.50
N PRO A 96 14.79 14.82 -14.54
CA PRO A 96 15.55 14.92 -15.79
C PRO A 96 15.48 13.62 -16.60
N ASP A 97 15.60 13.73 -17.92
CA ASP A 97 15.48 12.58 -18.84
C ASP A 97 16.45 11.46 -18.52
N GLU A 98 17.70 11.77 -18.15
CA GLU A 98 18.69 10.77 -17.72
C GLU A 98 18.18 9.87 -16.58
N LYS A 99 17.46 10.44 -15.60
CA LYS A 99 16.89 9.68 -14.48
C LYS A 99 15.73 8.78 -14.94
N ARG A 100 14.97 9.22 -15.94
CA ARG A 100 13.88 8.44 -16.55
C ARG A 100 14.44 7.25 -17.33
N GLU A 101 15.52 7.44 -18.07
CA GLU A 101 16.18 6.37 -18.82
C GLU A 101 16.76 5.29 -17.90
N MET A 102 17.31 5.67 -16.75
CA MET A 102 17.75 4.68 -15.75
C MET A 102 16.60 3.82 -15.24
N ILE A 103 15.41 4.38 -15.03
CA ILE A 103 14.24 3.59 -14.60
C ILE A 103 13.86 2.60 -15.69
N ARG A 104 13.75 3.07 -16.96
CA ARG A 104 13.43 2.20 -18.11
C ARG A 104 14.40 1.04 -18.30
N ALA A 105 15.69 1.25 -18.01
CA ALA A 105 16.71 0.23 -18.20
C ALA A 105 16.66 -0.92 -17.17
N ILE A 106 16.00 -0.69 -16.02
CA ILE A 106 15.92 -1.64 -14.91
C ILE A 106 14.52 -2.25 -14.81
N ASP A 107 13.50 -1.56 -15.34
CA ASP A 107 12.14 -2.05 -15.36
C ASP A 107 11.99 -3.23 -16.33
N VAL A 108 11.23 -4.23 -15.91
CA VAL A 108 10.91 -5.42 -16.72
C VAL A 108 9.43 -5.29 -17.09
N GLU A 109 9.13 -5.24 -18.38
CA GLU A 109 7.74 -5.24 -18.88
C GLU A 109 6.93 -6.44 -18.40
#